data_AF-F3QWT7-F1
#
_entry.id   AF-F3QWT7-F1
#
_cell.length_a   1.000
_cell.length_b   1.000
_cell.length_c   1.000
_cell.angle_alpha   90.00
_cell.angle_beta   90.00
_cell.angle_gamma   90.00
#
_symmetry.space_group_name_H-M   'P 1'
#
loop_
_entity.id
_entity.type
_entity.pdbx_description
1 polymer ?
#
loop_
_entity_poly.entity_id
_entity_poly.type
_entity_poly.pdbx_seq_one_letter_code
_entity_poly.pdbx_strand_id
1 'polypeptide(L)' 'QMLYVIFSLLGTYVDVEVRTPSGRVDMVMRTATTLYVVELKLNRTAEAAMEQINLKNYPERFALCGLPVVKVGINFDM' A
#
# COMPACT_ATOMS: atom_id res chain seq x y z
N GLN A 1 -9.15 1.09 11.63
CA GLN A 1 -8.70 0.03 12.57
C GLN A 1 -9.12 -1.38 12.15
N MET A 2 -10.36 -1.64 11.69
CA MET A 2 -10.78 -2.99 11.28
C MET A 2 -9.90 -3.60 10.15
N LEU A 3 -9.61 -2.83 9.09
CA LEU A 3 -8.77 -3.29 7.98
C LEU A 3 -7.34 -3.67 8.41
N TYR A 4 -6.76 -2.95 9.38
CA TYR A 4 -5.44 -3.27 9.94
C TYR A 4 -5.41 -4.69 10.54
N VAL A 5 -6.44 -5.05 11.30
CA VAL A 5 -6.55 -6.40 11.90
C VAL A 5 -6.67 -7.46 10.80
N ILE A 6 -7.51 -7.23 9.79
CA ILE A 6 -7.70 -8.17 8.68
C ILE A 6 -6.38 -8.40 7.93
N PHE A 7 -5.64 -7.34 7.59
CA PHE A 7 -4.37 -7.48 6.87
C PHE A 7 -3.25 -8.07 7.73
N SER A 8 -3.24 -7.78 9.03
CA SER A 8 -2.27 -8.39 9.96
C SER A 8 -2.47 -9.91 10.08
N LEU A 9 -3.69 -10.40 9.84
CA LEU A 9 -4.00 -11.84 9.81
C LEU A 9 -3.57 -12.52 8.51
N LEU A 10 -3.29 -11.78 7.42
CA LEU A 10 -2.78 -12.35 6.16
C LEU A 10 -1.32 -12.83 6.25
N GLY A 11 -0.65 -12.56 7.37
CA GLY A 11 0.62 -13.20 7.74
C GLY A 11 1.86 -12.60 7.09
N THR A 12 2.89 -13.43 6.93
CA THR A 12 4.30 -13.06 6.70
C THR A 12 4.63 -12.35 5.38
N TYR A 13 3.67 -12.20 4.47
CA TYR A 13 3.89 -11.54 3.18
C TYR A 13 3.53 -10.05 3.18
N VAL A 14 2.93 -9.56 4.27
CA VAL A 14 2.28 -8.25 4.33
C VAL A 14 2.84 -7.44 5.50
N ASP A 15 3.40 -6.27 5.18
CA ASP A 15 3.71 -5.22 6.15
C ASP A 15 2.58 -4.19 6.13
N VAL A 16 1.96 -3.96 7.27
CA VAL A 16 0.86 -2.98 7.41
C VAL A 16 1.41 -1.69 8.00
N GLU A 17 0.86 -0.54 7.61
CA GLU A 17 1.16 0.76 8.22
C GLU A 17 2.65 1.18 8.11
N VAL A 18 3.20 1.01 6.91
CA VAL A 18 4.63 1.18 6.60
C VAL A 18 5.00 2.67 6.49
N ARG A 19 5.73 3.20 7.49
CA ARG A 19 6.09 4.65 7.62
C ARG A 19 7.08 5.19 6.58
N THR A 20 6.64 6.00 5.64
CA THR A 20 7.51 6.66 4.65
C THR A 20 7.90 8.07 5.13
N PRO A 21 8.91 8.72 4.53
CA PRO A 21 9.24 10.12 4.83
C PRO A 21 8.04 11.07 4.66
N SER A 22 7.14 10.75 3.73
CA SER A 22 6.01 11.60 3.35
C SER A 22 4.67 11.15 3.97
N GLY A 23 4.68 10.12 4.82
CA GLY A 23 3.46 9.61 5.48
C GLY A 23 3.53 8.13 5.81
N ARG A 24 2.48 7.39 5.49
CA ARG A 24 2.36 5.97 5.78
C ARG A 24 1.61 5.29 4.66
N VAL A 25 2.14 4.17 4.19
CA VAL A 25 1.43 3.27 3.27
C VAL A 25 0.54 2.37 4.11
N ASP A 26 -0.73 2.21 3.72
CA ASP A 26 -1.64 1.33 4.44
C ASP A 26 -1.13 -0.12 4.45
N MET A 27 -0.71 -0.63 3.29
CA MET A 27 -0.20 -2.00 3.17
C MET A 27 0.89 -2.14 2.09
N VAL A 28 1.93 -2.89 2.41
CA VAL A 28 2.97 -3.31 1.49
C VAL A 28 3.02 -4.82 1.46
N MET A 29 2.92 -5.43 0.28
CA MET A 29 3.05 -6.87 0.12
C MET A 29 4.28 -7.19 -0.71
N ARG A 30 5.15 -8.04 -0.20
CA ARG A 30 6.37 -8.45 -0.90
C ARG A 30 6.26 -9.93 -1.30
N THR A 31 6.41 -10.17 -2.59
CA THR A 31 6.55 -11.51 -3.16
C THR A 31 7.99 -11.74 -3.61
N ALA A 32 8.29 -12.94 -4.12
CA ALA A 32 9.60 -13.24 -4.69
C ALA A 32 9.96 -12.36 -5.90
N THR A 33 8.97 -11.85 -6.63
CA THR A 33 9.17 -11.17 -7.91
C THR A 33 8.69 -9.72 -7.94
N THR A 34 7.89 -9.29 -6.97
CA THR A 34 7.16 -8.02 -7.05
C THR A 34 6.85 -7.47 -5.67
N LEU A 35 6.96 -6.14 -5.52
CA LEU A 35 6.52 -5.41 -4.34
C LEU A 35 5.25 -4.62 -4.69
N TYR A 36 4.21 -4.78 -3.88
CA TYR A 36 2.94 -4.10 -4.04
C TYR A 36 2.78 -3.03 -2.97
N VAL A 37 2.51 -1.79 -3.39
CA VAL A 37 2.16 -0.66 -2.52
C VAL A 37 0.66 -0.47 -2.66
N VAL A 38 -0.08 -0.71 -1.57
CA VAL A 38 -1.54 -0.71 -1.56
C VAL A 38 -2.06 0.41 -0.66
N GLU A 39 -2.98 1.19 -1.20
CA GLU A 39 -3.69 2.26 -0.48
C GLU A 39 -5.20 2.02 -0.57
N LEU A 40 -5.89 2.14 0.56
CA LEU A 40 -7.31 1.85 0.65
C LEU A 40 -8.10 3.12 0.91
N LYS A 41 -9.27 3.23 0.28
CA LYS A 41 -10.23 4.30 0.54
C LYS A 41 -11.60 3.71 0.81
N LEU A 42 -12.27 4.24 1.83
CA LEU A 42 -13.68 3.97 2.12
C LEU A 42 -14.52 5.09 1.51
N ASN A 43 -15.54 4.74 0.74
CA ASN A 43 -16.46 5.70 0.09
C ASN A 43 -15.73 6.78 -0.73
N ARG A 44 -14.60 6.44 -1.36
CA ARG A 44 -13.89 7.32 -2.30
C ARG A 44 -13.24 6.48 -3.38
N THR A 45 -13.07 7.08 -4.55
CA THR A 45 -12.61 6.36 -5.74
C THR A 45 -11.20 5.75 -5.60
N ALA A 46 -10.94 4.71 -6.40
CA ALA A 46 -9.62 4.09 -6.47
C ALA A 46 -8.57 5.07 -7.04
N GLU A 47 -8.99 6.00 -7.90
CA GLU A 47 -8.14 7.08 -8.42
C GLU A 47 -7.63 7.97 -7.30
N ALA A 48 -8.45 8.29 -6.29
CA ALA A 48 -8.02 9.08 -5.14
C ALA A 48 -6.97 8.34 -4.30
N ALA A 49 -7.04 7.01 -4.22
CA ALA A 49 -5.97 6.19 -3.63
C ALA A 49 -4.68 6.26 -4.46
N MET A 50 -4.79 6.11 -5.78
CA MET A 50 -3.64 6.17 -6.70
C MET A 50 -2.97 7.55 -6.68
N GLU A 51 -3.75 8.62 -6.62
CA GLU A 51 -3.28 9.99 -6.50
C GLU A 51 -2.47 10.16 -5.21
N GLN A 52 -2.96 9.65 -4.08
CA GLN A 52 -2.21 9.70 -2.82
C GLN A 52 -0.88 8.95 -2.92
N ILE A 53 -0.86 7.73 -3.49
CA ILE A 53 0.38 6.95 -3.67
C ILE A 53 1.41 7.76 -4.48
N ASN A 54 0.95 8.44 -5.54
CA ASN A 54 1.80 9.24 -6.42
C ASN A 54 2.30 10.52 -5.74
N LEU A 55 1.38 11.30 -5.15
CA LEU A 55 1.70 12.58 -4.49
C LEU A 55 2.67 12.41 -3.32
N LYS A 56 2.55 11.30 -2.59
CA LYS A 56 3.42 11.00 -1.45
C LYS A 56 4.70 10.27 -1.83
N ASN A 57 4.86 9.94 -3.11
CA ASN A 57 5.98 9.20 -3.69
C ASN A 57 6.36 7.94 -2.89
N TYR A 58 5.35 7.20 -2.42
CA TYR A 58 5.60 5.99 -1.61
C TYR A 58 6.53 4.95 -2.24
N PRO A 59 6.53 4.72 -3.57
CA PRO A 59 7.47 3.80 -4.21
C PRO A 59 8.96 4.13 -3.97
N GLU A 60 9.30 5.41 -3.75
CA GLU A 60 10.70 5.84 -3.57
C GLU A 60 11.38 5.16 -2.38
N ARG A 61 10.62 4.90 -1.30
CA ARG A 61 11.12 4.13 -0.15
C ARG A 61 11.65 2.75 -0.54
N PHE A 62 11.15 2.17 -1.63
CA PHE A 62 11.47 0.83 -2.08
C PHE A 62 12.40 0.81 -3.29
N ALA A 63 12.96 1.94 -3.71
CA ALA A 63 13.81 2.02 -4.90
C ALA A 63 15.01 1.03 -4.87
N LEU A 64 15.52 0.73 -3.68
CA LEU A 64 16.66 -0.19 -3.48
C LEU A 64 16.27 -1.65 -3.26
N CYS A 65 14.97 -2.00 -3.32
CA CYS A 65 14.52 -3.36 -3.04
C CYS A 65 14.82 -4.36 -4.18
N GLY A 66 15.21 -3.86 -5.36
CA GLY A 66 15.53 -4.68 -6.53
C GLY A 66 14.32 -5.39 -7.17
N LEU A 67 13.10 -5.06 -6.72
CA LEU A 67 11.86 -5.63 -7.26
C LEU A 67 11.07 -4.54 -8.00
N PRO A 68 10.36 -4.90 -9.08
CA PRO A 68 9.35 -4.01 -9.67
C PRO A 68 8.30 -3.65 -8.62
N VAL A 69 7.94 -2.38 -8.57
CA VAL A 69 6.92 -1.85 -7.66
C VAL A 69 5.60 -1.66 -8.41
N VAL A 70 4.55 -2.32 -7.94
CA VAL A 70 3.18 -2.20 -8.44
C VAL A 70 2.36 -1.38 -7.45
N LYS A 71 1.62 -0.39 -7.93
CA LYS A 71 0.72 0.45 -7.14
C LYS A 71 -0.69 -0.10 -7.23
N VAL A 72 -1.39 -0.21 -6.12
CA VAL A 72 -2.77 -0.72 -6.06
C VAL A 72 -3.62 0.24 -5.26
N GLY A 73 -4.61 0.86 -5.90
CA GLY A 73 -5.65 1.64 -5.23
C GLY A 73 -6.91 0.81 -5.08
N ILE A 74 -7.45 0.73 -3.86
CA ILE A 74 -8.67 -0.03 -3.57
C ILE A 74 -9.72 0.93 -3.01
N ASN A 75 -10.89 0.94 -3.64
CA ASN A 75 -12.09 1.54 -3.08
C ASN A 75 -12.95 0.44 -2.44
N PHE A 76 -13.47 0.71 -1.24
CA PHE A 76 -14.64 0.02 -0.72
C PHE A 76 -15.82 0.98 -0.73
N ASP A 77 -16.76 0.69 -1.63
CA ASP A 77 -18.09 1.29 -1.61
C ASP A 77 -18.97 0.56 -0.59
N MET A 78 -19.79 1.33 0.12
CA MET A 78 -20.82 0.81 1.01
C MET A 78 -22.12 0.53 0.26
#